data_AF-A0A345WUU5-F1
#
_entry.id   AF-A0A345WUU5-F1
#
_cell.length_a   1.000
_cell.length_b   1.000
_cell.length_c   1.000
_cell.angle_alpha   90.00
_cell.angle_beta   90.00
_cell.angle_gamma   90.00
#
_symmetry.space_group_name_H-M   'P 1'
#
loop_
_entity.id
_entity.type
_entity.pdbx_description
1 polymer ?
#
loop_
_entity_poly.entity_id
_entity_poly.type
_entity_poly.pdbx_seq_one_letter_code
_entity_poly.pdbx_strand_id
1 'polypeptide(L)'
;MPAKLGQKLIATYVDAEFAERFAAWARQTEGGSAAALRRLMAPALDGQAPVPPAGAGMGQQIGVRFKPLERRALAEAARARSTSPANWLRSLALFHLARKPQWNAAELDALRDIFGELRRIGGNVNQIARAMNVATETGAYPPYQGGLVREAALLARLEMRRVVAVMTGNFAYWGSPYDDVPEADGDTVERVDAAARAAERRRKRQPRRRPARFRDGS
;
A
#
# COMPACT_ATOMS: atom_id res chain seq x y z
N MET A 1 -8.71 -19.84 17.20
CA MET A 1 -7.42 -19.25 16.79
C MET A 1 -6.44 -19.48 17.94
N PRO A 2 -5.35 -20.24 17.77
CA PRO A 2 -4.37 -20.39 18.83
C PRO A 2 -3.69 -19.04 19.12
N ALA A 3 -3.40 -18.78 20.40
CA ALA A 3 -2.71 -17.56 20.82
C ALA A 3 -1.30 -17.52 20.21
N LYS A 4 -0.90 -16.36 19.66
CA LYS A 4 0.49 -16.14 19.22
C LYS A 4 1.41 -16.09 20.45
N LEU A 5 2.70 -16.42 20.26
CA LEU A 5 3.71 -16.44 21.32
C LEU A 5 3.64 -15.13 22.16
N GLY A 6 3.38 -15.26 23.46
CA GLY A 6 3.26 -14.14 24.42
C GLY A 6 1.85 -13.60 24.69
N GLN A 7 0.79 -14.13 24.07
CA GLN A 7 -0.60 -13.69 24.30
C GLN A 7 -1.34 -14.60 25.30
N LYS A 8 -2.03 -14.02 26.28
CA LYS A 8 -2.96 -14.73 27.18
C LYS A 8 -4.40 -14.37 26.83
N LEU A 9 -5.29 -15.36 26.81
CA LEU A 9 -6.72 -15.13 26.63
C LEU A 9 -7.31 -14.56 27.92
N ILE A 10 -7.94 -13.40 27.81
CA ILE A 10 -8.77 -12.82 28.86
C ILE A 10 -10.21 -12.92 28.38
N ALA A 11 -11.01 -13.71 29.09
CA ALA A 11 -12.42 -13.93 28.80
C ALA A 11 -13.22 -13.85 30.11
N THR A 12 -14.46 -13.42 30.00
CA THR A 12 -15.43 -13.43 31.09
C THR A 12 -16.78 -13.86 30.53
N TYR A 13 -17.67 -14.32 31.40
CA TYR A 13 -19.04 -14.63 31.05
C TYR A 13 -19.87 -13.35 31.11
N VAL A 14 -20.61 -13.08 30.04
CA VAL A 14 -21.62 -12.04 29.93
C VAL A 14 -22.87 -12.65 29.33
N ASP A 15 -24.01 -12.01 29.54
CA ASP A 15 -25.26 -12.41 28.88
C ASP A 15 -25.13 -12.33 27.34
N ALA A 16 -25.86 -13.21 26.64
CA ALA A 16 -25.81 -13.33 25.19
C ALA A 16 -26.28 -12.05 24.48
N GLU A 17 -27.32 -11.38 24.99
CA GLU A 17 -27.81 -10.12 24.43
C GLU A 17 -26.75 -9.03 24.56
N PHE A 18 -26.07 -9.00 25.70
CA PHE A 18 -24.99 -8.05 25.95
C PHE A 18 -23.80 -8.28 25.01
N ALA A 19 -23.40 -9.54 24.79
CA ALA A 19 -22.34 -9.91 23.86
C ALA A 19 -22.67 -9.51 22.41
N GLU A 20 -23.90 -9.74 21.97
CA GLU A 20 -24.35 -9.38 20.63
C GLU A 20 -24.39 -7.86 20.41
N ARG A 21 -24.89 -7.11 21.39
CA ARG A 21 -24.88 -5.64 21.36
C ARG A 21 -23.46 -5.09 21.29
N PHE A 22 -22.55 -5.66 22.07
CA PHE A 22 -21.13 -5.29 22.03
C PHE A 22 -20.49 -5.61 20.68
N ALA A 23 -20.74 -6.80 20.13
CA ALA A 23 -20.22 -7.20 18.83
C ALA A 23 -20.74 -6.30 17.69
N ALA A 24 -22.02 -5.92 17.74
CA ALA A 24 -22.62 -5.01 16.75
C ALA A 24 -21.95 -3.63 16.78
N TRP A 25 -21.75 -3.05 17.96
CA TRP A 25 -21.05 -1.77 18.11
C TRP A 25 -19.57 -1.86 17.71
N ALA A 26 -18.87 -2.93 18.09
CA ALA A 26 -17.46 -3.13 17.76
C ALA A 26 -17.23 -3.31 16.25
N ARG A 27 -18.19 -3.90 15.52
CA ARG A 27 -18.13 -3.99 14.05
C ARG A 27 -18.25 -2.63 13.36
N GLN A 28 -19.03 -1.71 13.93
CA GLN A 28 -19.24 -0.37 13.35
C GLN A 28 -18.05 0.57 13.56
N THR A 29 -17.23 0.32 14.58
CA THR A 29 -16.19 1.26 15.04
C THR A 29 -14.77 0.72 14.93
N GLU A 30 -14.56 -0.58 15.17
CA GLU A 30 -13.24 -1.14 15.53
C GLU A 30 -12.85 -2.39 14.72
N GLY A 31 -13.74 -2.87 13.84
CA GLY A 31 -13.49 -4.07 13.01
C GLY A 31 -13.55 -5.39 13.78
N GLY A 32 -13.96 -5.41 15.05
CA GLY A 32 -14.25 -6.65 15.80
C GLY A 32 -14.17 -6.54 17.34
N SER A 33 -14.85 -7.45 18.04
CA SER A 33 -15.01 -7.43 19.51
C SER A 33 -13.69 -7.51 20.28
N ALA A 34 -12.70 -8.26 19.79
CA ALA A 34 -11.39 -8.38 20.45
C ALA A 34 -10.53 -7.12 20.32
N ALA A 35 -10.71 -6.32 19.25
CA ALA A 35 -10.04 -5.02 19.11
C ALA A 35 -10.67 -4.02 20.10
N ALA A 36 -12.00 -3.96 20.11
CA ALA A 36 -12.77 -3.14 21.04
C ALA A 36 -12.47 -3.44 22.52
N LEU A 37 -12.35 -4.72 22.89
CA LEU A 37 -12.04 -5.11 24.26
C LEU A 37 -10.63 -4.66 24.67
N ARG A 38 -9.61 -4.87 23.82
CA ARG A 38 -8.23 -4.40 24.11
C ARG A 38 -8.18 -2.89 24.29
N ARG A 39 -8.93 -2.14 23.49
CA ARG A 39 -9.01 -0.68 23.59
C ARG A 39 -9.75 -0.22 24.85
N LEU A 40 -10.79 -0.93 25.31
CA LEU A 40 -11.45 -0.58 26.58
C LEU A 40 -10.55 -0.89 27.78
N MET A 41 -9.73 -1.94 27.68
CA MET A 41 -8.81 -2.34 28.73
C MET A 41 -7.56 -1.44 28.81
N ALA A 42 -7.02 -0.96 27.69
CA ALA A 42 -5.79 -0.15 27.67
C ALA A 42 -5.87 1.13 28.54
N PRO A 43 -6.93 1.96 28.48
CA PRO A 43 -7.14 3.10 29.37
C PRO A 43 -7.23 2.74 30.85
N ALA A 44 -7.80 1.57 31.17
CA ALA A 44 -7.92 1.10 32.55
C ALA A 44 -6.57 0.66 33.15
N LEU A 45 -5.57 0.38 32.30
CA LEU A 45 -4.22 -0.02 32.70
C LEU A 45 -3.23 1.16 32.68
N ASP A 46 -3.39 2.10 31.75
CA ASP A 46 -2.44 3.19 31.52
C ASP A 46 -2.95 4.58 31.96
N GLY A 47 -4.19 4.69 32.46
CA GLY A 47 -4.77 5.95 32.96
C GLY A 47 -5.05 7.01 31.89
N GLN A 48 -4.95 6.66 30.60
CA GLN A 48 -5.14 7.58 29.48
C GLN A 48 -6.37 7.22 28.65
N ALA A 49 -7.23 8.23 28.42
CA ALA A 49 -8.44 8.09 27.62
C ALA A 49 -8.11 7.62 26.18
N PRO A 50 -8.93 6.74 25.59
CA PRO A 50 -8.63 6.16 24.29
C PRO A 50 -8.64 7.23 23.19
N VAL A 51 -7.58 7.25 22.39
CA VAL A 51 -7.52 8.08 21.17
C VAL A 51 -8.55 7.49 20.18
N PRO A 52 -9.56 8.26 19.74
CA PRO A 52 -10.55 7.76 18.78
C PRO A 52 -9.86 7.36 17.46
N PRO A 53 -10.37 6.35 16.74
CA PRO A 53 -9.81 5.98 15.45
C PRO A 53 -9.89 7.17 14.49
N ALA A 54 -8.89 7.30 13.61
CA ALA A 54 -8.88 8.34 12.60
C ALA A 54 -10.17 8.27 11.75
N GLY A 55 -11.06 9.25 11.94
CA GLY A 55 -12.36 9.32 11.25
C GLY A 55 -13.60 9.01 12.10
N ALA A 56 -13.46 8.70 13.39
CA ALA A 56 -14.62 8.62 14.29
C ALA A 56 -15.12 10.01 14.71
N GLY A 57 -16.33 10.35 14.26
CA GLY A 57 -17.07 11.55 14.64
C GLY A 57 -18.29 11.78 13.76
N MET A 58 -19.36 12.36 14.31
CA MET A 58 -20.44 12.92 13.49
C MET A 58 -19.86 14.11 12.72
N GLY A 59 -19.72 13.97 11.40
CA GLY A 59 -19.23 15.06 10.55
C GLY A 59 -20.15 16.28 10.65
N GLN A 60 -19.58 17.48 10.66
CA GLN A 60 -20.36 18.72 10.58
C GLN A 60 -20.89 18.91 9.15
N GLN A 61 -22.13 19.38 9.03
CA GLN A 61 -22.79 19.55 7.73
C GLN A 61 -22.63 20.99 7.22
N ILE A 62 -22.30 21.12 5.93
CA ILE A 62 -22.34 22.39 5.20
C ILE A 62 -23.47 22.32 4.16
N GLY A 63 -24.41 23.26 4.22
CA GLY A 63 -25.49 23.38 3.24
C GLY A 63 -25.08 24.26 2.07
N VAL A 64 -25.02 23.70 0.86
CA VAL A 64 -24.70 24.43 -0.38
C VAL A 64 -25.94 24.50 -1.26
N ARG A 65 -26.28 25.71 -1.75
CA ARG A 65 -27.41 25.94 -2.65
C ARG A 65 -26.93 25.97 -4.10
N PHE A 66 -27.61 25.23 -4.96
CA PHE A 66 -27.34 25.17 -6.39
C PHE A 66 -28.59 25.53 -7.18
N LYS A 67 -28.41 26.22 -8.29
CA LYS A 67 -29.45 26.38 -9.33
C LYS A 67 -29.73 25.03 -10.00
N PRO A 68 -30.87 24.87 -10.69
CA PRO A 68 -31.24 23.59 -11.32
C PRO A 68 -30.18 23.05 -12.31
N LEU A 69 -29.56 23.93 -13.11
CA LEU A 69 -28.53 23.53 -14.08
C LEU A 69 -27.25 23.06 -13.38
N GLU A 70 -26.80 23.80 -12.36
CA GLU A 70 -25.62 23.44 -11.55
C GLU A 70 -25.84 22.10 -10.84
N ARG A 71 -27.05 21.86 -10.32
CA ARG A 71 -27.40 20.60 -9.66
C ARG A 71 -27.38 19.41 -10.63
N ARG A 72 -27.79 19.61 -11.89
CA ARG A 72 -27.70 18.59 -12.95
C ARG A 72 -26.24 18.28 -13.29
N ALA A 73 -25.42 19.29 -13.51
CA ALA A 73 -23.98 19.12 -13.79
C ALA A 73 -23.27 18.36 -12.65
N LEU A 74 -23.58 18.69 -11.39
CA LEU A 74 -23.06 17.98 -10.23
C LEU A 74 -23.50 16.50 -10.20
N ALA A 75 -24.75 16.22 -10.55
CA ALA A 75 -25.27 14.86 -10.60
C ALA A 75 -24.61 14.03 -11.71
N GLU A 76 -24.35 14.63 -12.86
CA GLU A 76 -23.64 14.00 -13.98
C GLU A 76 -22.19 13.67 -13.60
N ALA A 77 -21.47 14.63 -12.99
CA ALA A 77 -20.10 14.43 -12.52
C ALA A 77 -20.01 13.32 -11.45
N ALA A 78 -20.97 13.28 -10.53
CA ALA A 78 -21.05 12.24 -9.51
C ALA A 78 -21.35 10.85 -10.12
N ARG A 79 -22.29 10.78 -11.07
CA ARG A 79 -22.64 9.54 -11.76
C ARG A 79 -21.46 8.97 -12.55
N ALA A 80 -20.66 9.83 -13.19
CA ALA A 80 -19.48 9.41 -13.95
C ALA A 80 -18.43 8.67 -13.08
N ARG A 81 -18.44 8.87 -11.76
CA ARG A 81 -17.56 8.16 -10.80
C ARG A 81 -18.32 7.21 -9.87
N SER A 82 -19.56 6.85 -10.19
CA SER A 82 -20.40 5.95 -9.38
C SER A 82 -20.51 6.40 -7.91
N THR A 83 -20.64 7.71 -7.68
CA THR A 83 -20.74 8.31 -6.34
C THR A 83 -21.97 9.21 -6.24
N SER A 84 -22.31 9.64 -5.01
CA SER A 84 -23.39 10.60 -4.80
C SER A 84 -22.92 12.04 -5.02
N PRO A 85 -23.81 12.99 -5.39
CA PRO A 85 -23.47 14.41 -5.52
C PRO A 85 -22.79 15.01 -4.28
N ALA A 86 -23.25 14.64 -3.09
CA ALA A 86 -22.68 15.10 -1.83
C ALA A 86 -21.28 14.52 -1.59
N ASN A 87 -21.08 13.24 -1.89
CA ASN A 87 -19.79 12.60 -1.73
C ASN A 87 -18.78 13.09 -2.78
N TRP A 88 -19.21 13.34 -4.02
CA TRP A 88 -18.38 13.97 -5.04
C TRP A 88 -17.89 15.35 -4.61
N LEU A 89 -18.80 16.19 -4.09
CA LEU A 89 -18.46 17.53 -3.58
C LEU A 89 -17.50 17.46 -2.39
N ARG A 90 -17.72 16.50 -1.47
CA ARG A 90 -16.81 16.23 -0.36
C ARG A 90 -15.43 15.80 -0.86
N SER A 91 -15.34 14.89 -1.83
CA SER A 91 -14.08 14.46 -2.43
C SER A 91 -13.35 15.65 -3.06
N LEU A 92 -14.05 16.49 -3.82
CA LEU A 92 -13.46 17.71 -4.38
C LEU A 92 -12.87 18.61 -3.28
N ALA A 93 -13.65 18.90 -2.23
CA ALA A 93 -13.18 19.72 -1.12
C ALA A 93 -11.96 19.09 -0.42
N LEU A 94 -11.99 17.79 -0.14
CA LEU A 94 -10.88 17.09 0.50
C LEU A 94 -9.64 17.01 -0.37
N PHE A 95 -9.80 16.87 -1.69
CA PHE A 95 -8.68 16.90 -2.63
C PHE A 95 -7.96 18.25 -2.56
N HIS A 96 -8.70 19.35 -2.63
CA HIS A 96 -8.16 20.71 -2.57
C HIS A 96 -7.60 21.09 -1.19
N LEU A 97 -8.20 20.58 -0.10
CA LEU A 97 -7.75 20.87 1.28
C LEU A 97 -6.59 19.99 1.75
N ALA A 98 -6.68 18.68 1.52
CA ALA A 98 -5.74 17.70 2.06
C ALA A 98 -4.63 17.31 1.08
N ARG A 99 -4.72 17.75 -0.19
CA ARG A 99 -3.77 17.43 -1.26
C ARG A 99 -3.57 15.92 -1.47
N LYS A 100 -4.61 15.15 -1.15
CA LYS A 100 -4.61 13.69 -1.26
C LYS A 100 -5.54 13.26 -2.38
N PRO A 101 -5.09 12.32 -3.26
CA PRO A 101 -5.92 11.79 -4.31
C PRO A 101 -7.19 11.17 -3.74
N GLN A 102 -8.29 11.35 -4.45
CA GLN A 102 -9.60 10.82 -4.05
C GLN A 102 -9.98 9.71 -5.01
N TRP A 103 -9.99 8.50 -4.48
CA TRP A 103 -10.18 7.28 -5.26
C TRP A 103 -11.64 6.90 -5.37
N ASN A 104 -12.06 6.51 -6.57
CA ASN A 104 -13.31 5.78 -6.77
C ASN A 104 -13.05 4.25 -6.68
N ALA A 105 -14.13 3.46 -6.64
CA ALA A 105 -14.02 2.00 -6.48
C ALA A 105 -13.20 1.35 -7.62
N ALA A 106 -13.45 1.76 -8.87
CA ALA A 106 -12.75 1.22 -10.04
C ALA A 106 -11.24 1.54 -10.03
N GLU A 107 -10.84 2.73 -9.58
CA GLU A 107 -9.43 3.10 -9.41
C GLU A 107 -8.77 2.30 -8.28
N LEU A 108 -9.48 2.06 -7.17
CA LEU A 108 -8.99 1.21 -6.08
C LEU A 108 -8.83 -0.26 -6.49
N ASP A 109 -9.72 -0.74 -7.36
CA ASP A 109 -9.61 -2.08 -7.95
C ASP A 109 -8.39 -2.15 -8.89
N ALA A 110 -8.24 -1.18 -9.81
CA ALA A 110 -7.09 -1.09 -10.70
C ALA A 110 -5.75 -1.00 -9.94
N LEU A 111 -5.69 -0.21 -8.87
CA LEU A 111 -4.50 -0.16 -8.00
C LEU A 111 -4.24 -1.50 -7.31
N ARG A 112 -5.28 -2.19 -6.83
CA ARG A 112 -5.15 -3.52 -6.23
C ARG A 112 -4.58 -4.53 -7.20
N ASP A 113 -5.04 -4.50 -8.45
CA ASP A 113 -4.55 -5.39 -9.50
C ASP A 113 -3.06 -5.14 -9.79
N ILE A 114 -2.66 -3.87 -9.92
CA ILE A 114 -1.25 -3.48 -10.10
C ILE A 114 -0.39 -3.93 -8.91
N PHE A 115 -0.85 -3.73 -7.67
CA PHE A 115 -0.12 -4.20 -6.48
C PHE A 115 -0.07 -5.73 -6.37
N GLY A 116 -1.10 -6.43 -6.85
CA GLY A 116 -1.11 -7.88 -6.97
C GLY A 116 -0.01 -8.36 -7.91
N GLU A 117 0.12 -7.71 -9.07
CA GLU A 117 1.13 -8.02 -10.07
C GLU A 117 2.55 -7.72 -9.57
N LEU A 118 2.75 -6.56 -8.94
CA LEU A 118 4.03 -6.23 -8.29
C LEU A 118 4.41 -7.25 -7.21
N ARG A 119 3.46 -7.73 -6.42
CA ARG A 119 3.70 -8.78 -5.40
C ARG A 119 4.13 -10.09 -6.06
N ARG A 120 3.50 -10.47 -7.18
CA ARG A 120 3.87 -11.67 -7.96
C ARG A 120 5.29 -11.56 -8.49
N ILE A 121 5.63 -10.42 -9.10
CA ILE A 121 6.99 -10.15 -9.60
C ILE A 121 8.00 -10.21 -8.45
N GLY A 122 7.71 -9.57 -7.31
CA GLY A 122 8.57 -9.62 -6.13
C GLY A 122 8.76 -11.05 -5.58
N GLY A 123 7.71 -11.86 -5.59
CA GLY A 123 7.77 -13.28 -5.24
C GLY A 123 8.73 -14.07 -6.14
N ASN A 124 8.62 -13.88 -7.46
CA ASN A 124 9.49 -14.53 -8.45
C ASN A 124 10.95 -14.09 -8.28
N VAL A 125 11.20 -12.79 -8.08
CA VAL A 125 12.55 -12.26 -7.81
C VAL A 125 13.14 -12.88 -6.53
N ASN A 126 12.35 -13.00 -5.47
CA ASN A 126 12.79 -13.59 -4.21
C ASN A 126 13.08 -15.11 -4.34
N GLN A 127 12.39 -15.82 -5.24
CA GLN A 127 12.71 -17.21 -5.56
C GLN A 127 14.04 -17.31 -6.31
N ILE A 128 14.27 -16.43 -7.30
CA ILE A 128 15.55 -16.39 -8.04
C ILE A 128 16.70 -16.07 -7.07
N ALA A 129 16.52 -15.10 -6.17
CA ALA A 129 17.53 -14.76 -5.16
C ALA A 129 17.86 -15.96 -4.26
N ARG A 130 16.86 -16.69 -3.78
CA ARG A 130 17.07 -17.91 -2.98
C ARG A 130 17.78 -19.01 -3.77
N ALA A 131 17.40 -19.24 -5.02
CA ALA A 131 18.06 -20.21 -5.89
C ALA A 131 19.53 -19.83 -6.15
N MET A 132 19.84 -18.54 -6.29
CA MET A 132 21.23 -18.05 -6.41
C MET A 132 22.04 -18.23 -5.12
N ASN A 133 21.44 -17.99 -3.95
CA ASN A 133 22.13 -18.21 -2.68
C ASN A 133 22.51 -19.69 -2.52
N VAL A 134 21.58 -20.61 -2.79
CA VAL A 134 21.84 -22.06 -2.78
C VAL A 134 22.88 -22.45 -3.81
N ALA A 135 22.83 -21.90 -5.03
CA ALA A 135 23.81 -22.13 -6.08
C ALA A 135 25.23 -21.64 -5.71
N THR A 136 25.32 -20.55 -4.94
CA THR A 136 26.58 -19.99 -4.45
C THR A 136 27.17 -20.87 -3.35
N GLU A 137 26.33 -21.43 -2.48
CA GLU A 137 26.73 -22.36 -1.42
C GLU A 137 27.15 -23.74 -1.97
N THR A 138 26.47 -24.21 -3.02
CA THR A 138 26.70 -25.55 -3.61
C THR A 138 27.66 -25.55 -4.80
N GLY A 139 28.05 -24.38 -5.32
CA GLY A 139 28.97 -24.23 -6.46
C GLY A 139 28.36 -24.53 -7.83
N ALA A 140 27.09 -24.97 -7.89
CA ALA A 140 26.38 -25.28 -9.13
C ALA A 140 25.49 -24.09 -9.54
N TYR A 141 25.91 -23.34 -10.57
CA TYR A 141 25.16 -22.18 -11.06
C TYR A 141 24.21 -22.58 -12.21
N PRO A 142 22.88 -22.43 -12.05
CA PRO A 142 21.95 -22.74 -13.13
C PRO A 142 22.13 -21.73 -14.29
N PRO A 143 22.17 -22.18 -15.55
CA PRO A 143 22.22 -21.28 -16.69
C PRO A 143 20.90 -20.48 -16.81
N TYR A 144 20.95 -19.29 -17.40
CA TYR A 144 19.80 -18.41 -17.72
C TYR A 144 19.17 -17.54 -16.61
N GLN A 145 19.58 -17.63 -15.35
CA GLN A 145 18.95 -16.84 -14.27
C GLN A 145 19.09 -15.31 -14.41
N GLY A 146 20.16 -14.82 -15.05
CA GLY A 146 20.34 -13.39 -15.31
C GLY A 146 19.32 -12.80 -16.31
N GLY A 147 18.72 -13.63 -17.17
CA GLY A 147 17.62 -13.22 -18.05
C GLY A 147 16.33 -13.00 -17.28
N LEU A 148 15.99 -13.93 -16.39
CA LEU A 148 14.78 -13.90 -15.57
C LEU A 148 14.72 -12.69 -14.62
N VAL A 149 15.86 -12.30 -14.02
CA VAL A 149 15.92 -11.09 -13.19
C VAL A 149 15.70 -9.82 -14.02
N ARG A 150 16.25 -9.76 -15.24
CA ARG A 150 16.06 -8.62 -16.14
C ARG A 150 14.61 -8.51 -16.60
N GLU A 151 13.98 -9.63 -16.93
CA GLU A 151 12.57 -9.69 -17.30
C GLU A 151 11.66 -9.25 -16.15
N ALA A 152 11.90 -9.74 -14.93
CA ALA A 152 11.18 -9.30 -13.75
C ALA A 152 11.34 -7.79 -13.48
N ALA A 153 12.54 -7.24 -13.67
CA ALA A 153 12.77 -5.80 -13.53
C ALA A 153 12.02 -4.97 -14.59
N LEU A 154 11.92 -5.45 -15.84
CA LEU A 154 11.14 -4.80 -16.89
C LEU A 154 9.65 -4.80 -16.57
N LEU A 155 9.11 -5.94 -16.13
CA LEU A 155 7.71 -6.05 -15.71
C LEU A 155 7.40 -5.14 -14.53
N ALA A 156 8.28 -5.09 -13.51
CA ALA A 156 8.10 -4.20 -12.37
C ALA A 156 8.06 -2.72 -12.80
N ARG A 157 8.92 -2.31 -13.73
CA ARG A 157 8.93 -0.94 -14.28
C ARG A 157 7.65 -0.61 -15.04
N LEU A 158 7.13 -1.56 -15.82
CA LEU A 158 5.86 -1.39 -16.54
C LEU A 158 4.72 -1.15 -15.55
N GLU A 159 4.62 -1.97 -14.51
CA GLU A 159 3.60 -1.82 -13.47
C GLU A 159 3.74 -0.50 -12.70
N MET A 160 4.96 -0.08 -12.38
CA MET A 160 5.19 1.23 -11.75
C MET A 160 4.74 2.40 -12.63
N ARG A 161 4.93 2.33 -13.96
CA ARG A 161 4.40 3.35 -14.89
C ARG A 161 2.87 3.37 -14.88
N ARG A 162 2.22 2.21 -14.76
CA ARG A 162 0.75 2.12 -14.63
C ARG A 162 0.27 2.77 -13.33
N VAL A 163 0.97 2.55 -12.20
CA VAL A 163 0.68 3.26 -10.93
C VAL A 163 0.75 4.77 -11.16
N VAL A 164 1.84 5.27 -11.75
CA VAL A 164 2.01 6.70 -11.97
C VAL A 164 0.91 7.26 -12.87
N ALA A 165 0.55 6.57 -13.96
CA ALA A 165 -0.53 6.99 -14.86
C ALA A 165 -1.90 7.08 -14.15
N VAL A 166 -2.21 6.12 -13.26
CA VAL A 166 -3.45 6.15 -12.45
C VAL A 166 -3.42 7.30 -11.46
N MET A 167 -2.27 7.55 -10.82
CA MET A 167 -2.10 8.66 -9.88
C MET A 167 -2.25 10.02 -10.60
N THR A 168 -1.52 10.26 -11.69
CA THR A 168 -1.56 11.53 -12.43
C THR A 168 -2.92 11.78 -13.05
N GLY A 169 -3.60 10.75 -13.57
CA GLY A 169 -4.98 10.85 -14.04
C GLY A 169 -5.95 11.30 -12.94
N ASN A 170 -5.76 10.82 -11.70
CA ASN A 170 -6.58 11.26 -10.57
C ASN A 170 -6.35 12.74 -10.24
N PHE A 171 -5.09 13.19 -10.19
CA PHE A 171 -4.75 14.59 -9.94
C PHE A 171 -5.25 15.53 -11.04
N ALA A 172 -5.11 15.12 -12.31
CA ALA A 172 -5.59 15.88 -13.46
C ALA A 172 -7.12 16.04 -13.44
N TYR A 173 -7.86 14.97 -13.11
CA TYR A 173 -9.32 15.00 -13.05
C TYR A 173 -9.85 16.03 -12.03
N TRP A 174 -9.27 16.08 -10.84
CA TRP A 174 -9.72 16.98 -9.79
C TRP A 174 -9.22 18.42 -9.96
N GLY A 175 -8.41 18.67 -11.00
CA GLY A 175 -7.83 19.97 -11.29
C GLY A 175 -6.92 20.42 -10.17
N SER A 176 -5.81 19.71 -9.93
CA SER A 176 -4.78 20.14 -8.98
C SER A 176 -4.47 21.63 -9.18
N PRO A 177 -4.71 22.49 -8.18
CA PRO A 177 -4.42 23.92 -8.30
C PRO A 177 -2.92 24.22 -8.10
N TYR A 178 -2.07 23.19 -8.07
CA TYR A 178 -0.66 23.25 -7.76
C TYR A 178 0.16 22.51 -8.82
N ASP A 179 1.34 23.06 -9.15
CA ASP A 179 2.36 22.48 -10.05
C ASP A 179 3.03 21.22 -9.48
N ASP A 180 2.75 20.87 -8.23
CA ASP A 180 3.33 19.73 -7.51
C ASP A 180 2.66 18.39 -7.84
N VAL A 181 2.04 18.26 -9.02
CA VAL A 181 1.61 16.95 -9.52
C VAL A 181 2.85 16.07 -9.52
N PRO A 182 2.81 14.85 -8.95
CA PRO A 182 3.93 13.93 -9.06
C PRO A 182 4.13 13.64 -10.54
N GLU A 183 5.01 14.42 -11.16
CA GLU A 183 5.46 14.17 -12.50
C GLU A 183 6.10 12.78 -12.46
N ALA A 184 5.84 11.98 -13.49
CA ALA A 184 6.61 10.78 -13.70
C ALA A 184 8.04 11.25 -13.98
N ASP A 185 8.81 11.55 -12.95
CA ASP A 185 10.18 12.04 -13.09
C ASP A 185 11.01 10.88 -13.65
N GLY A 186 11.00 10.79 -14.99
CA GLY A 186 11.74 9.81 -15.76
C GLY A 186 13.23 9.92 -15.44
N ASP A 187 13.69 11.10 -15.03
CA ASP A 187 15.07 11.38 -14.65
C ASP A 187 15.42 10.71 -13.31
N THR A 188 14.50 10.62 -12.35
CA THR A 188 14.72 9.83 -11.12
C THR A 188 14.85 8.34 -11.41
N VAL A 189 14.00 7.78 -12.29
CA VAL A 189 14.09 6.37 -12.68
C VAL A 189 15.38 6.09 -13.47
N GLU A 190 15.76 6.97 -14.40
CA GLU A 190 17.00 6.84 -15.18
C GLU A 190 18.27 7.01 -14.32
N ARG A 191 18.28 7.92 -13.35
CA ARG A 191 19.40 8.08 -12.40
C ARG A 191 19.60 6.86 -11.53
N VAL A 192 18.51 6.29 -10.99
CA VAL A 192 18.57 5.05 -10.19
C VAL A 192 19.07 3.88 -11.05
N ASP A 193 18.63 3.80 -12.31
CA ASP A 193 19.09 2.80 -13.28
C ASP A 193 20.57 2.97 -13.65
N ALA A 194 21.03 4.20 -13.84
CA ALA A 194 22.43 4.52 -14.12
C ALA A 194 23.32 4.12 -12.94
N ALA A 195 22.88 4.40 -11.71
CA ALA A 195 23.56 3.99 -10.49
C ALA A 195 23.64 2.45 -10.36
N ALA A 196 22.55 1.74 -10.66
CA ALA A 196 22.53 0.28 -10.65
C ALA A 196 23.49 -0.32 -11.69
N ARG A 197 23.52 0.21 -12.93
CA ARG A 197 24.47 -0.22 -13.98
C ARG A 197 25.92 0.06 -13.58
N ALA A 198 26.19 1.19 -12.92
CA ALA A 198 27.52 1.52 -12.44
C ALA A 198 27.97 0.55 -11.32
N ALA A 199 27.08 0.18 -10.40
CA ALA A 199 27.34 -0.80 -9.36
C ALA A 199 27.64 -2.20 -9.93
N GLU A 200 26.85 -2.64 -10.92
CA GLU A 200 27.07 -3.90 -11.65
C GLU A 200 28.45 -3.94 -12.34
N ARG A 201 28.85 -2.83 -13.00
CA ARG A 201 30.18 -2.70 -13.64
C ARG A 201 31.31 -2.78 -12.61
N ARG A 202 31.14 -2.15 -11.44
CA ARG A 202 32.13 -2.23 -10.34
C ARG A 202 32.25 -3.66 -9.82
N ARG A 203 31.14 -4.37 -9.61
CA ARG A 203 31.14 -5.78 -9.16
C ARG A 203 31.86 -6.71 -10.14
N LYS A 204 31.66 -6.53 -11.45
CA LYS A 204 32.35 -7.33 -12.48
C LYS A 204 33.86 -7.04 -12.58
N ARG A 205 34.30 -5.83 -12.23
CA ARG A 205 35.72 -5.43 -12.21
C ARG A 205 36.44 -5.82 -10.92
N GLN A 206 35.73 -6.28 -9.90
CA GLN A 206 36.34 -6.65 -8.63
C GLN A 206 37.07 -8.00 -8.79
N PRO A 207 38.40 -8.07 -8.53
CA PRO A 207 39.16 -9.31 -8.69
C PRO A 207 38.63 -10.39 -7.75
N ARG A 208 38.36 -11.59 -8.28
CA ARG A 208 37.97 -12.75 -7.47
C ARG A 208 39.12 -13.07 -6.51
N ARG A 209 38.92 -12.88 -5.20
CA ARG A 209 39.87 -13.35 -4.19
C ARG A 209 40.04 -14.86 -4.37
N ARG A 210 41.25 -15.31 -4.74
CA ARG A 210 41.59 -16.73 -4.76
C ARG A 210 41.41 -17.27 -3.33
N PRO A 211 40.74 -18.42 -3.13
CA PRO A 211 40.75 -19.07 -1.83
C PRO A 211 42.21 -19.41 -1.48
N ALA A 212 42.62 -19.09 -0.26
CA ALA A 212 43.95 -19.41 0.23
C ALA A 212 44.15 -20.92 0.17
N ARG A 213 45.22 -21.36 -0.50
CA ARG A 213 45.63 -22.77 -0.50
C ARG A 213 45.81 -23.20 0.95
N PHE A 214 45.05 -24.20 1.40
CA PHE A 214 45.34 -24.93 2.62
C PHE A 214 46.79 -25.43 2.53
N ARG A 215 47.61 -25.08 3.51
CA ARG A 215 48.91 -25.71 3.72
C ARG A 215 48.62 -27.05 4.39
N ASP A 216 48.91 -28.15 3.69
CA ASP A 216 49.08 -29.44 4.34
C ASP A 216 50.35 -29.37 5.21
N GLY A 217 50.19 -29.51 6.52
CA GLY A 217 51.26 -29.84 7.48
C GLY A 217 50.98 -31.26 7.97
N SER A 218 51.85 -32.22 7.62
CA SER A 218 52.91 -32.79 8.47
C SER A 218 52.38 -33.75 9.52
#